data_AF-A0A4R5UE85-F1
#
_entry.id   AF-A0A4R5UE85-F1
#
_cell.length_a   1.000
_cell.length_b   1.000
_cell.length_c   1.000
_cell.angle_alpha   90.00
_cell.angle_beta   90.00
_cell.angle_gamma   90.00
#
_symmetry.space_group_name_H-M   'P 1'
#
loop_
_entity.id
_entity.type
_entity.pdbx_description
1 polymer ?
#
loop_
_entity_poly.entity_id
_entity_poly.type
_entity_poly.pdbx_seq_one_letter_code
_entity_poly.pdbx_strand_id
1 'polypeptide(L)'
;MDIIDFAWRPLYLVLRFLLWLAWDFLVWSIAWGLGWPVWRALTLGRFPHVGIRDYEDAGVLEAIVVCGTGLAVLGAALWFTHARVMGG
;
A
#
# COMPACT_ATOMS: atom_id res chain seq x y z
N MET A 1 -0.07 34.27 -20.60
CA MET A 1 -0.02 32.86 -20.14
C MET A 1 1.40 32.43 -20.37
N ASP A 2 2.18 32.42 -19.29
CA ASP A 2 3.62 32.20 -19.37
C ASP A 2 3.87 30.76 -19.83
N ILE A 3 4.85 30.58 -20.73
CA ILE A 3 5.25 29.26 -21.26
C ILE A 3 5.55 28.27 -20.12
N ILE A 4 6.02 28.81 -18.99
CA ILE A 4 6.25 28.10 -17.73
C ILE A 4 4.95 27.49 -17.19
N ASP A 5 3.85 28.24 -17.08
CA ASP A 5 2.55 27.72 -16.62
C ASP A 5 1.98 26.65 -17.56
N PHE A 6 2.23 26.77 -18.87
CA PHE A 6 1.79 25.78 -19.85
C PHE A 6 2.54 24.44 -19.69
N ALA A 7 3.82 24.47 -19.32
CA ALA A 7 4.63 23.28 -19.09
C ALA A 7 4.38 22.63 -17.71
N TRP A 8 4.11 23.44 -16.67
CA TRP A 8 3.86 22.93 -15.31
C TRP A 8 2.54 22.18 -15.17
N ARG A 9 1.50 22.57 -15.90
CA ARG A 9 0.17 21.92 -15.86
C ARG A 9 0.20 20.42 -16.25
N PRO A 10 0.71 20.02 -17.42
CA PRO A 10 0.78 18.61 -17.79
C PRO A 10 1.77 17.85 -16.89
N LEU A 11 2.88 18.47 -16.48
CA LEU A 11 3.83 17.86 -15.55
C LEU A 11 3.15 17.51 -14.20
N TYR A 12 2.37 18.42 -13.64
CA TYR A 12 1.61 18.18 -12.42
C TYR A 12 0.59 17.04 -12.60
N LEU A 13 -0.12 17.01 -13.73
CA LEU A 13 -1.10 15.95 -14.01
C LEU A 13 -0.43 14.58 -14.13
N VAL A 14 0.71 14.51 -14.82
CA VAL A 14 1.51 13.29 -14.94
C VAL A 14 2.00 12.85 -13.56
N LEU A 15 2.57 13.75 -12.77
CA LEU A 15 3.05 13.40 -11.43
C LEU A 15 1.90 12.95 -10.50
N ARG A 16 0.74 13.59 -10.59
CA ARG A 16 -0.47 13.21 -9.85
C ARG A 16 -0.96 11.82 -10.26
N PHE A 17 -0.92 11.52 -11.56
CA PHE A 17 -1.27 10.22 -12.09
C PHE A 17 -0.28 9.14 -11.64
N LEU A 18 1.03 9.43 -11.69
CA LEU A 18 2.06 8.53 -11.16
C LEU A 18 1.88 8.30 -9.66
N LEU A 19 1.53 9.34 -8.89
CA LEU A 19 1.26 9.21 -7.46
C LEU A 19 0.02 8.33 -7.20
N TRP A 20 -1.02 8.50 -8.00
CA TRP A 20 -2.21 7.65 -7.92
C TRP A 20 -1.87 6.19 -8.24
N LEU A 21 -1.09 5.96 -9.31
CA LEU A 21 -0.66 4.62 -9.72
C LEU A 21 0.28 3.98 -8.68
N ALA A 22 1.21 4.76 -8.13
CA ALA A 22 2.10 4.31 -7.07
C ALA A 22 1.31 3.95 -5.82
N TRP A 23 0.31 4.76 -5.44
CA TRP A 23 -0.58 4.44 -4.32
C TRP A 23 -1.37 3.16 -4.57
N ASP A 24 -1.98 3.03 -5.75
CA ASP A 24 -2.76 1.85 -6.12
C ASP A 24 -1.88 0.59 -6.08
N PHE A 25 -0.70 0.64 -6.68
CA PHE A 25 0.26 -0.47 -6.66
C PHE A 25 0.79 -0.77 -5.26
N LEU A 26 1.09 0.25 -4.45
CA LEU A 26 1.55 0.08 -3.08
C LEU A 26 0.48 -0.59 -2.21
N VAL A 27 -0.78 -0.19 -2.33
CA VAL A 27 -1.88 -0.77 -1.55
C VAL A 27 -2.19 -2.19 -2.03
N TRP A 28 -2.41 -2.37 -3.33
CA TRP A 28 -2.85 -3.66 -3.86
C TRP A 28 -1.75 -4.71 -3.93
N SER A 29 -0.51 -4.34 -4.25
CA SER A 29 0.58 -5.32 -4.31
C SER A 29 1.32 -5.44 -2.98
N ILE A 30 1.74 -4.32 -2.39
CA ILE A 30 2.62 -4.35 -1.22
C ILE A 30 1.82 -4.54 0.07
N ALA A 31 0.75 -3.77 0.28
CA ALA A 31 -0.03 -3.89 1.51
C ALA A 31 -0.78 -5.24 1.57
N TRP A 32 -1.33 -5.71 0.45
CA TRP A 32 -1.88 -7.07 0.38
C TRP A 32 -0.79 -8.13 0.59
N GLY A 33 0.35 -8.03 -0.12
CA GLY A 33 1.44 -8.99 -0.01
C GLY A 33 2.03 -9.11 1.41
N LEU A 34 2.03 -8.01 2.17
CA LEU A 34 2.47 -7.99 3.57
C LEU A 34 1.36 -8.37 4.56
N GLY A 35 0.13 -7.92 4.32
CA GLY A 35 -1.01 -8.22 5.19
C GLY A 35 -1.47 -9.66 5.11
N TRP A 36 -1.38 -10.29 3.94
CA TRP A 36 -1.82 -11.66 3.67
C TRP A 36 -1.11 -12.69 4.57
N PRO A 37 0.24 -12.74 4.65
CA PRO A 37 0.92 -13.69 5.52
C PRO A 37 0.66 -13.40 7.00
N VAL A 38 0.47 -12.14 7.39
CA VAL A 38 0.14 -11.76 8.77
C VAL A 38 -1.21 -12.35 9.18
N TRP A 39 -2.24 -12.18 8.35
CA TRP A 39 -3.56 -12.76 8.63
C TRP A 39 -3.57 -14.27 8.57
N ARG A 40 -2.78 -14.87 7.66
CA ARG A 40 -2.65 -16.32 7.56
C ARG A 40 -1.97 -16.93 8.79
N ALA A 41 -0.96 -16.25 9.33
CA ALA A 41 -0.31 -16.63 10.58
C ALA A 41 -1.27 -16.51 11.78
N LEU A 42 -2.00 -15.39 11.89
CA LEU A 42 -2.93 -15.15 12.99
C LEU A 42 -4.14 -16.10 13.00
N THR A 43 -4.63 -16.48 11.82
CA THR A 43 -5.83 -17.31 11.68
C THR A 43 -5.51 -18.79 11.43
N LEU A 44 -4.25 -19.20 11.58
CA LEU A 44 -3.77 -20.57 11.36
C LEU A 44 -4.18 -21.11 9.97
N GLY A 45 -4.08 -20.27 8.94
CA GLY A 45 -4.41 -20.64 7.56
C GLY A 45 -5.88 -20.54 7.18
N ARG A 46 -6.76 -20.07 8.08
CA ARG A 46 -8.20 -19.98 7.80
C ARG A 46 -8.59 -18.74 6.99
N PHE A 47 -7.77 -17.69 7.00
CA PHE A 47 -8.01 -16.42 6.33
C PHE A 47 -6.68 -15.82 5.85
N PRO A 48 -6.60 -15.16 4.67
CA PRO A 48 -7.66 -14.91 3.68
C PRO A 48 -8.00 -16.16 2.85
N HIS A 49 -9.23 -16.24 2.35
CA HIS A 49 -9.69 -17.37 1.52
C HIS A 49 -8.99 -17.42 0.15
N VAL A 50 -8.64 -16.24 -0.38
CA VAL A 50 -7.98 -16.07 -1.67
C VAL A 50 -6.45 -16.14 -1.59
N GLY A 51 -5.82 -16.47 -2.72
CA GLY A 51 -4.38 -16.55 -2.86
C GLY A 51 -3.68 -15.19 -2.75
N ILE A 52 -2.36 -15.20 -2.51
CA ILE A 52 -1.57 -13.96 -2.37
C ILE A 52 -1.55 -13.11 -3.65
N ARG A 53 -1.81 -13.72 -4.82
CA ARG A 53 -1.88 -13.05 -6.13
C ARG A 53 -3.31 -12.85 -6.64
N ASP A 54 -4.30 -13.40 -5.95
CA ASP A 54 -5.72 -13.39 -6.35
C ASP A 54 -6.49 -12.35 -5.52
N TYR A 55 -5.90 -11.18 -5.30
CA TYR A 55 -6.53 -10.10 -4.53
C TYR A 55 -7.78 -9.54 -5.23
N GLU A 56 -7.93 -9.76 -6.54
CA GLU A 56 -9.11 -9.36 -7.32
C GLU A 56 -10.35 -10.19 -7.01
N ASP A 57 -10.16 -11.45 -6.58
CA ASP A 57 -11.24 -12.35 -6.15
C ASP A 57 -11.58 -12.17 -4.65
N ALA A 58 -10.80 -11.35 -3.93
CA ALA A 58 -11.04 -11.08 -2.53
C ALA A 58 -12.34 -10.29 -2.33
N GLY A 59 -13.09 -10.63 -1.27
CA GLY A 59 -14.20 -9.76 -0.86
C GLY A 59 -13.68 -8.36 -0.50
N VAL A 60 -14.45 -7.30 -0.78
CA VAL A 60 -14.05 -5.91 -0.49
C VAL A 60 -13.63 -5.72 0.98
N LEU A 61 -14.33 -6.36 1.91
CA LEU A 61 -13.98 -6.34 3.34
C LEU A 61 -12.68 -7.09 3.63
N GLU A 62 -12.45 -8.24 2.98
CA GLU A 62 -11.20 -8.99 3.05
C GLU A 62 -10.02 -8.10 2.58
N ALA A 63 -10.17 -7.45 1.42
CA ALA A 63 -9.21 -6.50 0.87
C ALA A 63 -8.91 -5.35 1.84
N ILE A 64 -9.93 -4.69 2.38
CA ILE A 64 -9.74 -3.57 3.32
C ILE A 64 -8.98 -4.01 4.57
N VAL A 65 -9.35 -5.15 5.16
CA VAL A 65 -8.72 -5.64 6.40
C VAL A 65 -7.27 -6.04 6.15
N VAL A 66 -7.01 -6.83 5.09
CA VAL A 66 -5.66 -7.32 4.76
C VAL A 66 -4.75 -6.16 4.37
N CYS A 67 -5.19 -5.29 3.44
CA CYS A 67 -4.40 -4.12 3.01
C CYS A 67 -4.21 -3.12 4.16
N GLY A 68 -5.24 -2.87 4.97
CA GLY A 68 -5.12 -2.00 6.15
C GLY A 68 -4.08 -2.52 7.15
N THR A 69 -3.99 -3.84 7.31
CA THR A 69 -2.99 -4.47 8.18
C THR A 69 -1.59 -4.37 7.59
N GLY A 70 -1.43 -4.59 6.29
CA GLY A 70 -0.14 -4.41 5.61
C GLY A 70 0.38 -2.97 5.68
N LEU A 71 -0.50 -1.98 5.50
CA LEU A 71 -0.18 -0.56 5.70
C LEU A 71 0.23 -0.26 7.16
N ALA A 72 -0.48 -0.83 8.13
CA ALA A 72 -0.13 -0.66 9.54
C ALA A 72 1.26 -1.24 9.86
N VAL A 73 1.60 -2.41 9.29
CA VAL A 73 2.92 -3.03 9.44
C VAL A 73 4.02 -2.17 8.80
N LEU A 74 3.80 -1.64 7.60
CA LEU A 74 4.73 -0.71 6.96
C LEU A 74 4.92 0.57 7.77
N GLY A 75 3.83 1.16 8.27
CA GLY A 75 3.86 2.33 9.13
C GLY A 75 4.61 2.06 10.44
N ALA A 76 4.39 0.90 11.05
CA ALA A 76 5.11 0.48 12.26
C ALA A 76 6.61 0.27 11.99
N ALA A 77 6.98 -0.32 10.84
CA ALA A 77 8.37 -0.50 10.46
C ALA A 77 9.08 0.85 10.21
N LEU A 78 8.42 1.77 9.49
CA LEU A 78 8.91 3.13 9.29
C LEU A 78 9.08 3.87 10.63
N TRP A 79 8.08 3.80 11.50
CA TRP A 79 8.15 4.38 12.83
C TRP A 79 9.32 3.79 13.64
N PHE A 80 9.47 2.46 13.63
CA PHE A 80 10.51 1.78 14.36
C PHE A 80 11.91 2.16 13.86
N THR A 81 12.11 2.18 12.53
CA THR A 81 13.39 2.62 11.95
C THR A 81 13.69 4.07 12.28
N HIS A 82 12.70 4.96 12.19
CA HIS A 82 12.86 6.37 12.57
C HIS A 82 13.18 6.53 14.06
N ALA A 83 12.47 5.82 14.95
CA ALA A 83 12.73 5.84 16.38
C ALA A 83 14.13 5.31 16.73
N ARG A 84 14.65 4.34 15.97
CA ARG A 84 16.02 3.82 16.14
C ARG A 84 17.08 4.80 15.66
N VAL A 85 16.81 5.57 14.60
CA VAL A 85 17.75 6.58 14.07
C VAL A 85 17.81 7.82 14.97
N MET A 86 16.68 8.23 15.57
CA MET A 86 16.61 9.41 16.45
C MET A 86 16.98 9.13 17.92
N GLY A 87 17.05 7.86 18.31
CA GLY A 87 17.40 7.44 19.68
C GLY A 87 18.82 6.90 19.85
N GLY A 88 19.69 7.05 18.83
CA GLY A 88 21.09 6.61 18.83
C GLY A 88 22.07 7.74 19.09
#